data_AF-A0A8S3QLI6-F1
#
_entry.id   AF-A0A8S3QLI6-F1
#
_cell.length_a   1.000
_cell.length_b   1.000
_cell.length_c   1.000
_cell.angle_alpha   90.00
_cell.angle_beta   90.00
_cell.angle_gamma   90.00
#
_symmetry.space_group_name_H-M   'P 1'
#
loop_
_entity.id
_entity.type
_entity.pdbx_description
1 polymer ?
#
loop_
_entity_poly.entity_id
_entity_poly.type
_entity_poly.pdbx_seq_one_letter_code
_entity_poly.pdbx_strand_id
1 'polypeptide(L)'
;MINEIISDQYHCTFFNKDSPLGSTTRWISNGLIEIAWYIPSTNSRLLSNVTACLNLRGDCNVHRQQLDFMSNLSDAIVIMVDIHEMKNERFMQLITEVYNTNAKVILSIDAIRCNKGVLRNELKTFLGKTTMYKDRTRINIMAVEGHVRSFSDLKKEMRNYISESVLKGSYLSLWQRLQEGMCKEINVDENQIVYSAMREAADKITSFVPKMCSSIKAQLLPLQEYLERYKSKWQELKSAQDQKDSTVTIDRLQHQLSEREYELAEASFGFEHLCREMGQMYEAMMECNLPAPVKYQTIHSVLPHISARLLLMGHPFEVMDGDTANVPLLWVKAVLKELRESIGDKSY
;
A
#
# COMPACT_ATOMS: atom_id res chain seq x y z
N MET A 1 3.70 -6.27 12.67
CA MET A 1 4.14 -5.12 13.48
C MET A 1 4.07 -3.80 12.73
N ILE A 2 4.67 -3.65 11.55
CA ILE A 2 4.63 -2.37 10.81
C ILE A 2 3.20 -1.96 10.39
N ASN A 3 2.35 -2.90 9.94
CA ASN A 3 0.92 -2.65 9.63
C ASN A 3 0.20 -1.96 10.78
N GLU A 4 0.48 -2.44 11.99
CA GLU A 4 -0.14 -1.95 13.20
C GLU A 4 0.38 -0.56 13.56
N ILE A 5 1.62 -0.21 13.21
CA ILE A 5 2.14 1.14 13.46
C ILE A 5 1.41 2.16 12.59
N ILE A 6 1.17 1.84 11.32
CA ILE A 6 0.65 2.77 10.30
C ILE A 6 -0.88 2.73 10.14
N SER A 7 -1.54 1.69 10.64
CA SER A 7 -2.99 1.53 10.53
C SER A 7 -3.55 0.90 11.80
N ASP A 8 -4.71 1.39 12.23
CA ASP A 8 -5.56 0.71 13.22
C ASP A 8 -6.74 -0.01 12.53
N GLN A 9 -6.71 -0.17 11.20
CA GLN A 9 -7.77 -0.83 10.42
C GLN A 9 -7.61 -2.36 10.41
N TYR A 10 -8.70 -3.06 10.09
CA TYR A 10 -8.76 -4.53 10.00
C TYR A 10 -7.90 -5.13 8.88
N HIS A 11 -7.57 -4.36 7.84
CA HIS A 11 -6.78 -4.84 6.70
C HIS A 11 -5.29 -4.54 6.87
N CYS A 12 -4.47 -5.56 6.65
CA CYS A 12 -3.01 -5.44 6.66
C CYS A 12 -2.50 -4.72 5.40
N THR A 13 -1.73 -3.64 5.56
CA THR A 13 -1.09 -2.92 4.44
C THR A 13 -0.01 -3.76 3.76
N PHE A 14 0.83 -4.43 4.54
CA PHE A 14 1.87 -5.34 4.10
C PHE A 14 1.49 -6.78 4.45
N PHE A 15 1.79 -7.73 3.57
CA PHE A 15 1.59 -9.13 3.88
C PHE A 15 2.57 -9.58 4.96
N ASN A 16 2.11 -10.46 5.84
CA ASN A 16 2.90 -10.99 6.95
C ASN A 16 2.67 -12.50 7.12
N LYS A 17 3.43 -13.13 8.02
CA LYS A 17 3.36 -14.58 8.28
C LYS A 17 1.98 -15.07 8.73
N ASP A 18 1.19 -14.18 9.35
CA ASP A 18 -0.13 -14.48 9.89
C ASP A 18 -1.24 -14.25 8.84
N SER A 19 -0.89 -13.75 7.65
CA SER A 19 -1.81 -13.65 6.51
C SER A 19 -2.07 -15.03 5.91
N PRO A 20 -3.23 -15.28 5.26
CA PRO A 20 -3.47 -16.51 4.52
C PRO A 20 -2.31 -16.80 3.55
N LEU A 21 -1.77 -18.02 3.61
CA LEU A 21 -0.59 -18.46 2.84
C LEU A 21 0.72 -17.72 3.17
N GLY A 22 0.78 -16.90 4.22
CA GLY A 22 1.97 -16.11 4.60
C GLY A 22 3.20 -16.94 4.96
N SER A 23 3.00 -18.22 5.35
CA SER A 23 4.04 -19.20 5.65
C SER A 23 4.50 -20.04 4.45
N THR A 24 3.87 -19.88 3.28
CA THR A 24 4.27 -20.63 2.08
C THR A 24 5.64 -20.20 1.56
N THR A 25 6.35 -21.11 0.91
CA THR A 25 7.63 -20.82 0.27
C THR A 25 7.44 -19.75 -0.79
N ARG A 26 8.15 -18.64 -0.64
CA ARG A 26 8.09 -17.49 -1.54
C ARG A 26 9.12 -17.66 -2.65
N TRP A 27 8.65 -17.80 -3.90
CA TRP A 27 9.52 -17.92 -5.07
C TRP A 27 9.86 -16.55 -5.66
N ILE A 28 8.84 -15.72 -5.88
CA ILE A 28 8.98 -14.42 -6.58
C ILE A 28 9.09 -13.25 -5.60
N SER A 29 8.38 -13.31 -4.47
CA SER A 29 8.27 -12.19 -3.53
C SER A 29 9.36 -12.14 -2.46
N ASN A 30 10.29 -13.11 -2.46
CA ASN A 30 11.39 -13.13 -1.50
C ASN A 30 12.46 -12.10 -1.92
N GLY A 31 12.75 -11.13 -1.05
CA GLY A 31 13.62 -9.99 -1.33
C GLY A 31 12.89 -8.76 -1.89
N LEU A 32 11.57 -8.81 -2.05
CA LEU A 32 10.78 -7.65 -2.50
C LEU A 32 10.75 -6.57 -1.40
N ILE A 33 10.99 -5.31 -1.77
CA ILE A 33 10.72 -4.16 -0.91
C ILE A 33 9.38 -3.56 -1.33
N GLU A 34 8.42 -3.55 -0.42
CA GLU A 34 7.12 -2.91 -0.61
C GLU A 34 7.15 -1.52 -0.01
N ILE A 35 6.44 -0.57 -0.63
CA ILE A 35 6.27 0.78 -0.10
C ILE A 35 4.80 1.10 0.10
N ALA A 36 4.48 1.74 1.23
CA ALA A 36 3.17 2.31 1.50
C ALA A 36 3.31 3.69 2.11
N TRP A 37 2.34 4.56 1.85
CA TRP A 37 2.31 5.92 2.38
C TRP A 37 1.27 6.02 3.49
N TYR A 38 1.70 6.46 4.67
CA TYR A 38 0.80 6.95 5.69
C TYR A 38 0.57 8.45 5.48
N ILE A 39 -0.69 8.84 5.33
CA ILE A 39 -1.10 10.24 5.21
C ILE A 39 -1.91 10.59 6.47
N PRO A 40 -1.44 11.53 7.31
CA PRO A 40 -2.13 11.90 8.53
C PRO A 40 -3.50 12.50 8.21
N SER A 41 -4.53 12.07 8.96
CA SER A 41 -5.84 12.72 8.97
C SER A 41 -6.01 13.49 10.27
N THR A 42 -6.89 14.51 10.27
CA THR A 42 -7.16 15.35 11.45
C THR A 42 -7.59 14.58 12.70
N ASN A 43 -8.11 13.36 12.53
CA ASN A 43 -8.58 12.48 13.61
C ASN A 43 -7.60 11.35 13.95
N SER A 44 -6.52 11.17 13.18
CA SER A 44 -5.58 10.07 13.38
C SER A 44 -4.50 10.47 14.39
N ARG A 45 -4.32 9.65 15.44
CA ARG A 45 -3.29 9.84 16.47
C ARG A 45 -2.03 9.01 16.21
N LEU A 46 -1.81 8.55 14.98
CA LEU A 46 -0.76 7.57 14.69
C LEU A 46 0.60 8.23 14.44
N LEU A 47 0.71 9.00 13.37
CA LEU A 47 1.90 9.79 13.04
C LEU A 47 1.45 11.20 12.65
N SER A 48 2.26 12.21 12.93
CA SER A 48 1.91 13.61 12.67
C SER A 48 2.19 14.07 11.24
N ASN A 49 3.06 13.36 10.52
CA ASN A 49 3.53 13.74 9.19
C ASN A 49 3.27 12.63 8.16
N VAL A 50 3.21 13.02 6.87
CA VAL A 50 3.22 12.06 5.77
C VAL A 50 4.48 11.20 5.88
N THR A 51 4.30 9.88 5.92
CA THR A 51 5.38 8.93 6.20
C THR A 51 5.40 7.83 5.15
N ALA A 52 6.51 7.66 4.45
CA ALA A 52 6.76 6.48 3.63
C ALA A 52 7.21 5.33 4.53
N CYS A 53 6.60 4.16 4.37
CA CYS A 53 6.98 2.94 5.07
C CYS A 53 7.44 1.91 4.05
N LEU A 54 8.64 1.38 4.25
CA LEU A 54 9.22 0.35 3.42
C LEU A 54 9.25 -0.98 4.18
N ASN A 55 8.87 -2.06 3.52
CA ASN A 55 8.83 -3.40 4.09
C ASN A 55 9.62 -4.38 3.21
N LEU A 56 10.72 -4.91 3.74
CA LEU A 56 11.45 -6.02 3.10
C LEU A 56 10.74 -7.34 3.37
N ARG A 57 10.35 -8.04 2.31
CA ARG A 57 9.83 -9.40 2.40
C ARG A 57 10.95 -10.43 2.40
N GLY A 58 11.35 -10.88 3.58
CA GLY A 58 12.36 -11.94 3.73
C GLY A 58 13.31 -11.65 4.87
N ASP A 59 14.37 -12.46 4.96
CA ASP A 59 15.44 -12.25 5.93
C ASP A 59 16.46 -11.24 5.40
N CYS A 60 16.68 -10.15 6.15
CA CYS A 60 17.66 -9.12 5.82
C CYS A 60 19.12 -9.63 5.84
N ASN A 61 19.41 -10.76 6.50
CA ASN A 61 20.72 -11.40 6.43
C ASN A 61 21.02 -11.98 5.04
N VAL A 62 19.97 -12.37 4.29
CA VAL A 62 20.07 -12.91 2.93
C VAL A 62 20.08 -11.78 1.91
N HIS A 63 19.23 -10.78 2.11
CA HIS A 63 18.96 -9.69 1.15
C HIS A 63 19.72 -8.41 1.52
N ARG A 64 21.06 -8.48 1.47
CA ARG A 64 21.96 -7.41 1.94
C ARG A 64 21.82 -6.12 1.11
N GLN A 65 21.73 -6.23 -0.22
CA GLN A 65 21.58 -5.06 -1.10
C GLN A 65 20.30 -4.28 -0.80
N GLN A 66 19.21 -5.00 -0.52
CA GLN A 66 17.92 -4.43 -0.14
C GLN A 66 17.99 -3.76 1.23
N LEU A 67 18.69 -4.37 2.19
CA LEU A 67 18.92 -3.76 3.49
C LEU A 67 19.73 -2.47 3.36
N ASP A 68 20.80 -2.47 2.58
CA ASP A 68 21.64 -1.29 2.38
C ASP A 68 20.84 -0.16 1.72
N PHE A 69 20.06 -0.50 0.69
CA PHE A 69 19.13 0.43 0.06
C PHE A 69 18.15 1.04 1.07
N MET A 70 17.45 0.21 1.84
CA MET A 70 16.49 0.69 2.83
C MET A 70 17.17 1.52 3.93
N SER A 71 18.35 1.12 4.39
CA SER A 71 19.06 1.80 5.48
C SER A 71 19.57 3.18 5.07
N ASN A 72 20.00 3.34 3.82
CA ASN A 72 20.42 4.63 3.30
C ASN A 72 19.24 5.54 2.94
N LEU A 73 18.12 4.97 2.50
CA LEU A 73 16.92 5.74 2.14
C LEU A 73 16.13 6.21 3.37
N SER A 74 16.08 5.41 4.44
CA SER A 74 15.19 5.63 5.58
C SER A 74 15.76 6.57 6.63
N ASP A 75 14.89 7.35 7.28
CA ASP A 75 15.25 8.10 8.49
C ASP A 75 15.34 7.21 9.74
N ALA A 76 14.54 6.13 9.75
CA ALA A 76 14.60 5.10 10.76
C ALA A 76 14.30 3.73 10.16
N ILE A 77 14.95 2.71 10.71
CA ILE A 77 14.78 1.32 10.32
C ILE A 77 14.39 0.47 11.52
N VAL A 78 13.40 -0.38 11.32
CA VAL A 78 12.92 -1.32 12.33
C VAL A 78 13.42 -2.71 11.99
N ILE A 79 14.19 -3.31 12.89
CA ILE A 79 14.69 -4.68 12.72
C ILE A 79 14.01 -5.56 13.76
N MET A 80 13.19 -6.49 13.28
CA MET A 80 12.56 -7.52 14.11
C MET A 80 13.49 -8.72 14.20
N VAL A 81 13.82 -9.15 15.41
CA VAL A 81 14.81 -10.21 15.65
C VAL A 81 14.33 -11.15 16.76
N ASP A 82 14.58 -12.44 16.60
CA ASP A 82 14.41 -13.40 17.70
C ASP A 82 15.57 -13.27 18.70
N ILE A 83 15.30 -13.40 19.99
CA ILE A 83 16.34 -13.31 21.02
C ILE A 83 17.55 -14.22 20.77
N HIS A 84 17.38 -15.39 20.15
CA HIS A 84 18.45 -16.33 19.88
C HIS A 84 19.44 -15.82 18.81
N GLU A 85 19.00 -14.95 17.90
CA GLU A 85 19.84 -14.33 16.89
C GLU A 85 20.79 -13.26 17.46
N MET A 86 20.58 -12.79 18.70
CA MET A 86 21.47 -11.80 19.33
C MET A 86 22.90 -12.33 19.58
N LYS A 87 23.10 -13.65 19.50
CA LYS A 87 24.42 -14.30 19.59
C LYS A 87 25.10 -14.43 18.24
N ASN A 88 24.36 -14.31 17.13
CA ASN A 88 24.85 -14.54 15.79
C ASN A 88 25.77 -13.40 15.35
N GLU A 89 27.04 -13.68 15.09
CA GLU A 89 28.02 -12.67 14.67
C GLU A 89 27.63 -11.97 13.36
N ARG A 90 26.98 -12.66 12.43
CA ARG A 90 26.51 -12.05 11.17
C ARG A 90 25.45 -10.99 11.44
N PHE A 91 24.54 -11.27 12.36
CA PHE A 91 23.53 -10.31 12.80
C PHE A 91 24.17 -9.09 13.47
N MET A 92 25.22 -9.30 14.28
CA MET A 92 25.96 -8.20 14.90
C MET A 92 26.59 -7.27 13.85
N GLN A 93 27.25 -7.86 12.84
CA GLN A 93 27.84 -7.12 11.73
C GLN A 93 26.78 -6.31 10.98
N LEU A 94 25.63 -6.92 10.70
CA LEU A 94 24.50 -6.27 10.07
C LEU A 94 24.03 -5.03 10.86
N ILE A 95 23.84 -5.14 12.17
CA ILE A 95 23.43 -3.98 12.98
C ILE A 95 24.51 -2.89 12.98
N THR A 96 25.79 -3.25 12.97
CA THR A 96 26.88 -2.28 12.87
C THR A 96 26.88 -1.55 11.53
N GLU A 97 26.67 -2.25 10.42
CA GLU A 97 26.56 -1.64 9.09
C GLU A 97 25.40 -0.66 9.02
N VAL A 98 24.22 -1.09 9.48
CA VAL A 98 23.03 -0.23 9.54
C VAL A 98 23.28 0.99 10.44
N TYR A 99 23.93 0.81 11.60
CA TYR A 99 24.28 1.90 12.49
C TYR A 99 25.21 2.94 11.86
N ASN A 100 26.07 2.53 10.94
CA ASN A 100 26.99 3.42 10.23
C ASN A 100 26.32 4.22 9.10
N THR A 101 25.06 3.92 8.75
CA THR A 101 24.24 4.74 7.85
C THR A 101 23.69 5.97 8.59
N ASN A 102 22.83 6.79 7.96
CA ASN A 102 22.16 7.89 8.66
C ASN A 102 20.85 7.46 9.36
N ALA A 103 20.33 6.26 9.13
CA ALA A 103 19.09 5.79 9.74
C ALA A 103 19.22 5.56 11.25
N LYS A 104 18.18 5.91 12.01
CA LYS A 104 18.02 5.47 13.40
C LYS A 104 17.55 4.04 13.45
N VAL A 105 18.12 3.23 14.34
CA VAL A 105 17.81 1.79 14.43
C VAL A 105 16.84 1.54 15.58
N ILE A 106 15.74 0.87 15.29
CA ILE A 106 14.80 0.35 16.28
C ILE A 106 14.90 -1.18 16.26
N LEU A 107 15.54 -1.74 17.27
CA LEU A 107 15.67 -3.19 17.42
C LEU A 107 14.51 -3.72 18.25
N SER A 108 13.60 -4.46 17.62
CA SER A 108 12.47 -5.11 18.27
C SER A 108 12.75 -6.60 18.46
N ILE A 109 12.89 -7.01 19.72
CA ILE A 109 13.29 -8.36 20.09
C ILE A 109 12.05 -9.17 20.45
N ASP A 110 11.77 -10.20 19.66
CA ASP A 110 10.82 -11.24 20.02
C ASP A 110 11.46 -12.17 21.05
N ALA A 111 10.90 -12.13 22.26
CA ALA A 111 11.30 -12.94 23.39
C ALA A 111 10.09 -13.59 24.07
N ILE A 112 8.99 -13.80 23.32
CA ILE A 112 7.72 -14.31 23.86
C ILE A 112 7.89 -15.63 24.62
N ARG A 113 8.80 -16.49 24.16
CA ARG A 113 9.08 -17.81 24.75
C ARG A 113 10.25 -17.80 25.74
N CYS A 114 10.78 -16.63 26.10
CA CYS A 114 11.98 -16.52 26.91
C CYS A 114 11.66 -16.14 28.37
N ASN A 115 12.34 -16.80 29.31
CA ASN A 115 12.27 -16.43 30.73
C ASN A 115 12.90 -15.05 30.96
N LYS A 116 12.30 -14.22 31.82
CA LYS A 116 12.78 -12.87 32.15
C LYS A 116 14.25 -12.82 32.57
N GLY A 117 14.73 -13.79 33.35
CA GLY A 117 16.12 -13.86 33.79
C GLY A 117 17.09 -14.13 32.63
N VAL A 118 16.69 -15.00 31.71
CA VAL A 118 17.46 -15.30 30.49
C VAL A 118 17.51 -14.06 29.60
N LEU A 119 16.36 -13.42 29.33
CA LEU A 119 16.32 -12.19 28.55
C LEU A 119 17.20 -11.09 29.13
N ARG A 120 17.14 -10.87 30.44
CA ARG A 120 17.97 -9.86 31.11
C ARG A 120 19.46 -10.15 30.95
N ASN A 121 19.87 -11.42 31.10
CA ASN A 121 21.26 -11.82 30.93
C ASN A 121 21.73 -11.66 29.48
N GLU A 122 20.93 -12.09 28.51
CA GLU A 122 21.25 -11.97 27.08
C GLU A 122 21.36 -10.50 26.66
N LEU A 123 20.39 -9.65 27.06
CA LEU A 123 20.44 -8.21 26.80
C LEU A 123 21.67 -7.56 27.45
N LYS A 124 22.01 -7.93 28.69
CA LYS A 124 23.18 -7.39 29.38
C LYS A 124 24.47 -7.78 28.65
N THR A 125 24.56 -9.01 28.18
CA THR A 125 25.69 -9.50 27.37
C THR A 125 25.76 -8.74 26.05
N PHE A 126 24.65 -8.62 25.32
CA PHE A 126 24.55 -7.90 24.05
C PHE A 126 24.97 -6.43 24.19
N LEU A 127 24.39 -5.70 25.14
CA LEU A 127 24.73 -4.31 25.47
C LEU A 127 26.18 -4.14 25.96
N GLY A 128 26.79 -5.20 26.48
CA GLY A 128 28.18 -5.24 26.93
C GLY A 128 29.19 -5.38 25.80
N LYS A 129 28.80 -5.92 24.64
CA LYS A 129 29.71 -6.18 23.51
C LYS A 129 30.28 -4.91 22.87
N THR A 130 29.50 -3.82 22.83
CA THR A 130 29.95 -2.53 22.26
C THR A 130 29.20 -1.36 22.89
N THR A 131 29.83 -0.19 22.93
CA THR A 131 29.21 1.08 23.37
C THR A 131 28.13 1.56 22.41
N MET A 132 28.17 1.14 21.15
CA MET A 132 27.19 1.48 20.11
C MET A 132 25.74 1.21 20.55
N TYR A 133 25.48 0.06 21.17
CA TYR A 133 24.14 -0.31 21.63
C TYR A 133 23.62 0.52 22.82
N LYS A 134 24.50 1.32 23.44
CA LYS A 134 24.13 2.24 24.51
C LYS A 134 23.78 3.64 23.99
N ASP A 135 24.07 3.93 22.72
CA ASP A 135 23.67 5.19 22.08
C ASP A 135 22.16 5.21 21.82
N ARG A 136 21.40 5.75 22.79
CA ARG A 136 19.94 5.89 22.72
C ARG A 136 19.47 6.89 21.67
N THR A 137 20.36 7.73 21.14
CA THR A 137 20.01 8.71 20.10
C THR A 137 19.96 8.08 18.71
N ARG A 138 20.74 7.02 18.50
CA ARG A 138 20.90 6.28 17.24
C ARG A 138 20.25 4.90 17.26
N ILE A 139 20.29 4.19 18.39
CA ILE A 139 19.70 2.86 18.56
C ILE A 139 18.72 2.86 19.72
N ASN A 140 17.48 2.45 19.45
CA ASN A 140 16.53 2.08 20.49
C ASN A 140 16.29 0.57 20.48
N ILE A 141 16.45 -0.07 21.64
CA ILE A 141 16.26 -1.51 21.81
C ILE A 141 14.99 -1.73 22.63
N MET A 142 14.03 -2.41 22.03
CA MET A 142 12.74 -2.75 22.60
C MET A 142 12.63 -4.27 22.72
N ALA A 143 12.46 -4.77 23.94
CA ALA A 143 12.30 -6.20 24.20
C ALA A 143 11.01 -6.47 24.98
N VAL A 144 10.37 -7.60 24.68
CA VAL A 144 9.19 -8.06 25.42
C VAL A 144 9.63 -8.96 26.57
N GLU A 145 9.56 -8.47 27.81
CA GLU A 145 9.84 -9.29 29.00
C GLU A 145 8.71 -10.29 29.27
N GLY A 146 8.95 -11.58 29.00
CA GLY A 146 8.27 -12.76 29.58
C GLY A 146 6.79 -12.58 29.98
N HIS A 147 5.95 -12.09 29.07
CA HIS A 147 4.50 -11.84 29.22
C HIS A 147 4.00 -10.66 30.11
N VAL A 148 4.68 -9.49 30.18
CA VAL A 148 4.04 -8.28 30.79
C VAL A 148 4.32 -6.95 30.06
N ARG A 149 4.65 -6.96 28.76
CA ARG A 149 4.42 -5.78 27.92
C ARG A 149 3.50 -6.17 26.79
N SER A 150 2.36 -5.50 26.68
CA SER A 150 1.43 -5.78 25.61
C SER A 150 2.04 -5.35 24.29
N PHE A 151 1.68 -6.02 23.20
CA PHE A 151 2.04 -5.59 21.85
C PHE A 151 1.60 -4.13 21.58
N SER A 152 0.55 -3.66 22.27
CA SER A 152 0.08 -2.28 22.27
C SER A 152 1.10 -1.30 22.88
N ASP A 153 1.80 -1.68 23.94
CA ASP A 153 2.82 -0.83 24.57
C ASP A 153 4.02 -0.64 23.64
N LEU A 154 4.46 -1.73 22.99
CA LEU A 154 5.53 -1.69 21.99
C LEU A 154 5.16 -0.78 20.81
N LYS A 155 3.94 -0.96 20.29
CA LYS A 155 3.37 -0.14 19.22
C LYS A 155 3.38 1.35 19.57
N LYS A 156 2.97 1.70 20.80
CA LYS A 156 2.98 3.09 21.29
C LYS A 156 4.41 3.63 21.44
N GLU A 157 5.33 2.85 21.99
CA GLU A 157 6.73 3.24 22.16
C GLU A 157 7.41 3.50 20.81
N MET A 158 7.17 2.63 19.82
CA MET A 158 7.65 2.81 18.45
C MET A 158 7.10 4.08 17.79
N ARG A 159 5.78 4.31 17.89
CA ARG A 159 5.14 5.52 17.34
C ARG A 159 5.71 6.79 17.95
N ASN A 160 5.91 6.81 19.28
CA ASN A 160 6.51 7.94 19.96
C ASN A 160 7.95 8.17 19.52
N TYR A 161 8.77 7.11 19.43
CA TYR A 161 10.16 7.22 18.99
C TYR A 161 10.26 7.77 17.56
N ILE A 162 9.44 7.27 16.63
CA ILE A 162 9.37 7.77 15.25
C ILE A 162 8.96 9.26 15.26
N SER A 163 7.90 9.61 15.99
CA SER A 163 7.37 10.97 16.00
C SER A 163 8.30 11.99 16.66
N GLU A 164 8.95 11.64 17.77
CA GLU A 164 9.77 12.57 18.54
C GLU A 164 11.20 12.67 18.01
N SER A 165 11.78 11.55 17.59
CA SER A 165 13.19 11.46 17.27
C SER A 165 13.46 11.57 15.78
N VAL A 166 12.56 11.04 14.94
CA VAL A 166 12.78 10.95 13.48
C VAL A 166 12.16 12.16 12.78
N LEU A 167 11.03 12.66 13.28
CA LEU A 167 10.17 13.66 12.62
C LEU A 167 10.37 15.15 13.04
N LYS A 168 11.46 15.50 13.74
CA LYS A 168 11.80 16.91 14.12
C LYS A 168 12.98 17.58 13.37
N GLY A 169 13.57 16.95 12.36
CA GLY A 169 14.74 17.43 11.61
C GLY A 169 14.43 18.11 10.26
N SER A 170 15.48 18.52 9.52
CA SER A 170 15.38 18.94 8.12
C SER A 170 15.42 17.69 7.22
N TYR A 171 14.43 17.52 6.33
CA TYR A 171 14.27 16.31 5.52
C TYR A 171 14.79 16.50 4.10
N LEU A 172 15.60 15.55 3.65
CA LEU A 172 15.76 15.26 2.23
C LEU A 172 14.58 14.40 1.78
N SER A 173 13.93 14.81 0.69
CA SER A 173 12.93 14.00 -0.02
C SER A 173 13.55 12.66 -0.46
N LEU A 174 12.70 11.62 -0.63
CA LEU A 174 13.16 10.34 -1.19
C LEU A 174 13.91 10.55 -2.51
N TRP A 175 13.41 11.48 -3.34
CA TRP A 175 14.05 11.83 -4.60
C TRP A 175 15.47 12.39 -4.41
N GLN A 176 15.68 13.32 -3.49
CA GLN A 176 17.01 13.87 -3.20
C GLN A 176 17.96 12.79 -2.71
N ARG A 177 17.50 11.89 -1.83
CA ARG A 177 18.32 10.76 -1.34
C ARG A 177 18.75 9.83 -2.47
N LEU A 178 17.85 9.52 -3.39
CA LEU A 178 18.17 8.72 -4.58
C LEU A 178 19.20 9.42 -5.47
N GLN A 179 19.09 10.73 -5.66
CA GLN A 179 20.03 11.53 -6.46
C GLN A 179 21.41 11.68 -5.83
N GLU A 180 21.51 11.73 -4.50
CA GLU A 180 22.78 11.78 -3.78
C GLU A 180 23.58 10.46 -3.86
N GLY A 181 23.10 9.48 -4.63
CA GLY A 181 23.81 8.22 -4.85
C GLY A 181 23.80 7.33 -3.61
N MET A 182 22.80 7.49 -2.73
CA MET A 182 22.60 6.66 -1.56
C MET A 182 22.12 5.23 -1.91
N CYS A 183 21.83 4.97 -3.19
CA CYS A 183 21.19 3.73 -3.68
C CYS A 183 21.80 3.28 -5.02
N LYS A 184 23.11 3.02 -5.08
CA LYS A 184 23.83 2.74 -6.36
C LYS A 184 23.61 1.34 -6.93
N GLU A 185 23.17 0.38 -6.13
CA GLU A 185 23.10 -1.03 -6.53
C GLU A 185 21.73 -1.47 -7.06
N ILE A 186 20.71 -0.64 -6.91
CA ILE A 186 19.38 -0.92 -7.46
C ILE A 186 19.27 -0.28 -8.83
N ASN A 187 18.94 -1.10 -9.84
CA ASN A 187 18.62 -0.60 -11.17
C ASN A 187 17.26 0.11 -11.11
N VAL A 188 17.31 1.43 -11.30
CA VAL A 188 16.13 2.32 -11.30
C VAL A 188 15.77 2.52 -12.76
N ASP A 189 14.63 1.99 -13.18
CA ASP A 189 14.18 2.08 -14.57
C ASP A 189 13.92 3.53 -14.97
N GLU A 190 13.51 4.41 -14.04
CA GLU A 190 13.33 5.84 -14.30
C GLU A 190 14.60 6.58 -14.72
N ASN A 191 15.79 6.01 -14.49
CA ASN A 191 17.06 6.57 -14.96
C ASN A 191 17.36 6.22 -16.43
N GLN A 192 16.57 5.34 -17.06
CA GLN A 192 16.75 5.04 -18.47
C GLN A 192 16.26 6.20 -19.34
N ILE A 193 17.00 6.47 -20.42
CA ILE A 193 16.73 7.57 -21.36
C ILE A 193 15.28 7.53 -21.89
N VAL A 194 14.70 6.34 -22.05
CA VAL A 194 13.33 6.13 -22.53
C VAL A 194 12.29 6.85 -21.67
N TYR A 195 12.51 6.97 -20.36
CA TYR A 195 11.57 7.59 -19.43
C TYR A 195 11.82 9.10 -19.23
N SER A 196 12.88 9.67 -19.81
CA SER A 196 13.18 11.11 -19.73
C SER A 196 12.06 11.97 -20.34
N ALA A 197 11.51 11.55 -21.47
CA ALA A 197 10.39 12.23 -22.12
C ALA A 197 9.09 12.13 -21.30
N MET A 198 8.84 10.98 -20.65
CA MET A 198 7.69 10.80 -19.75
C MET A 198 7.79 11.71 -18.54
N ARG A 199 9.00 11.86 -17.98
CA ARG A 199 9.28 12.76 -16.87
C ARG A 199 9.02 14.22 -17.22
N GLU A 200 9.53 14.68 -18.36
CA GLU A 200 9.31 16.06 -18.81
C GLU A 200 7.81 16.34 -19.02
N ALA A 201 7.06 15.36 -19.54
CA ALA A 201 5.62 15.45 -19.67
C ALA A 201 4.92 15.52 -18.29
N ALA A 202 5.33 14.69 -17.34
CA ALA A 202 4.79 14.70 -15.98
C ALA A 202 5.07 16.03 -15.24
N ASP A 203 6.27 16.60 -15.41
CA ASP A 203 6.63 17.90 -14.84
C ASP A 203 5.78 19.03 -15.44
N LYS A 204 5.55 19.00 -16.76
CA LYS A 204 4.65 19.95 -17.44
C LYS A 204 3.23 19.86 -16.89
N ILE A 205 2.68 18.65 -16.75
CA ILE A 205 1.35 18.42 -16.17
C ILE A 205 1.31 18.93 -14.73
N THR A 206 2.27 18.55 -13.89
CA THR A 206 2.33 18.93 -12.48
C THR A 206 2.46 20.45 -12.30
N SER A 207 3.18 21.13 -13.19
CA SER A 207 3.27 22.61 -13.19
C SER A 207 1.96 23.31 -13.56
N PHE A 208 1.07 22.60 -14.26
CA PHE A 208 -0.21 23.10 -14.71
C PHE A 208 -1.33 22.81 -13.70
N VAL A 209 -1.23 21.74 -12.90
CA VAL A 209 -2.24 21.35 -11.89
C VAL A 209 -2.60 22.50 -10.92
N PRO A 210 -1.64 23.25 -10.32
CA PRO A 210 -1.98 24.40 -9.47
C PRO A 210 -2.66 25.56 -10.23
N LYS A 211 -2.51 25.61 -11.56
CA LYS A 211 -3.09 26.63 -12.44
C LYS A 211 -4.45 26.23 -12.98
N MET A 212 -4.89 24.99 -12.80
CA MET A 212 -6.25 24.58 -13.12
C MET A 212 -7.22 25.26 -12.15
N CYS A 213 -7.92 26.28 -12.64
CA CYS A 213 -9.02 26.90 -11.90
C CYS A 213 -10.24 25.98 -11.85
N SER A 214 -11.08 26.18 -10.84
CA SER A 214 -12.31 25.42 -10.62
C SER A 214 -13.25 25.39 -11.84
N SER A 215 -13.25 26.44 -12.67
CA SER A 215 -14.06 26.51 -13.89
C SER A 215 -13.57 25.58 -15.01
N ILE A 216 -12.26 25.43 -15.21
CA ILE A 216 -11.70 24.45 -16.17
C ILE A 216 -11.95 23.03 -15.67
N LYS A 217 -11.80 22.80 -14.36
CA LYS A 217 -12.10 21.51 -13.73
C LYS A 217 -13.57 21.13 -13.90
N ALA A 218 -14.50 22.07 -13.72
CA ALA A 218 -15.93 21.84 -13.94
C ALA A 218 -16.29 21.56 -15.41
N GLN A 219 -15.60 22.21 -16.36
CA GLN A 219 -15.83 21.98 -17.79
C GLN A 219 -15.27 20.64 -18.28
N LEU A 220 -14.07 20.25 -17.84
CA LEU A 220 -13.40 19.04 -18.31
C LEU A 220 -13.77 17.79 -17.51
N LEU A 221 -14.13 17.96 -16.23
CA LEU A 221 -14.48 16.89 -15.31
C LEU A 221 -15.86 17.16 -14.70
N PRO A 222 -16.94 17.19 -15.51
CA PRO A 222 -18.28 17.54 -15.05
C PRO A 222 -18.78 16.61 -13.94
N LEU A 223 -18.32 15.35 -13.91
CA LEU A 223 -18.63 14.39 -12.85
C LEU A 223 -18.04 14.77 -11.47
N GLN A 224 -16.97 15.59 -11.44
CA GLN A 224 -16.45 16.11 -10.19
C GLN A 224 -17.38 17.15 -9.57
N GLU A 225 -18.25 17.79 -10.34
CA GLU A 225 -19.27 18.68 -9.79
C GLU A 225 -20.26 17.92 -8.90
N TYR A 226 -20.73 16.75 -9.34
CA TYR A 226 -21.57 15.86 -8.54
C TYR A 226 -20.87 15.42 -7.25
N LEU A 227 -19.58 15.09 -7.35
CA LEU A 227 -18.76 14.71 -6.19
C LEU A 227 -18.59 15.87 -5.21
N GLU A 228 -18.34 17.09 -5.69
CA GLU A 228 -18.22 18.27 -4.81
C GLU A 228 -19.56 18.64 -4.16
N ARG A 229 -20.69 18.50 -4.86
CA ARG A 229 -22.03 18.67 -4.27
C ARG A 229 -22.30 17.64 -3.17
N TYR A 230 -21.94 16.37 -3.39
CA TYR A 230 -22.01 15.32 -2.37
C TYR A 230 -21.13 15.65 -1.17
N LYS A 231 -19.84 15.99 -1.40
CA LYS A 231 -18.89 16.36 -0.33
C LYS A 231 -19.37 17.54 0.50
N SER A 232 -19.85 18.61 -0.15
CA SER A 232 -20.38 19.79 0.55
C SER A 232 -21.54 19.40 1.46
N LYS A 233 -22.48 18.58 0.96
CA LYS A 233 -23.63 18.13 1.75
C LYS A 233 -23.21 17.20 2.89
N TRP A 234 -22.23 16.34 2.67
CA TRP A 234 -21.64 15.48 3.69
C TRP A 234 -20.97 16.29 4.80
N GLN A 235 -20.25 17.35 4.45
CA GLN A 235 -19.64 18.28 5.41
C GLN A 235 -20.67 19.04 6.23
N GLU A 236 -21.78 19.48 5.62
CA GLU A 236 -22.91 20.10 6.34
C GLU A 236 -23.52 19.12 7.35
N LEU A 237 -23.80 17.88 6.92
CA LEU A 237 -24.32 16.84 7.81
C LEU A 237 -23.36 16.56 8.96
N LYS A 238 -22.07 16.43 8.67
CA LYS A 238 -21.05 16.17 9.68
C LYS A 238 -20.96 17.30 10.69
N SER A 239 -21.01 18.55 10.22
CA SER A 239 -20.99 19.75 11.08
C SER A 239 -22.23 19.81 11.98
N ALA A 240 -23.42 19.50 11.46
CA ALA A 240 -24.67 19.47 12.23
C ALA A 240 -24.64 18.38 13.32
N GLN A 241 -24.08 17.21 13.01
CA GLN A 241 -23.89 16.13 13.98
C GLN A 241 -22.91 16.54 15.10
N ASP A 242 -21.79 17.17 14.73
CA ASP A 242 -20.77 17.59 15.69
C ASP A 242 -21.28 18.73 16.61
N GLN A 243 -22.17 19.59 16.10
CA GLN A 243 -22.85 20.66 16.86
C GLN A 243 -24.06 20.18 17.66
N LYS A 244 -24.44 18.89 17.55
CA LYS A 244 -25.64 18.30 18.17
C LYS A 244 -26.93 19.04 17.81
N ASP A 245 -27.07 19.39 16.54
CA ASP A 245 -28.31 19.96 16.01
C ASP A 245 -29.50 19.01 16.23
N SER A 246 -30.70 19.56 16.06
CA SER A 246 -31.94 18.80 16.20
C SER A 246 -31.99 17.59 15.26
N THR A 247 -32.59 16.50 15.72
CA THR A 247 -32.82 15.28 14.92
C THR A 247 -33.49 15.58 13.59
N VAL A 248 -34.46 16.51 13.57
CA VAL A 248 -35.13 16.95 12.34
C VAL A 248 -34.16 17.54 11.32
N THR A 249 -33.16 18.32 11.76
CA THR A 249 -32.14 18.89 10.87
C THR A 249 -31.22 17.81 10.32
N ILE A 250 -30.82 16.86 11.17
CA ILE A 250 -29.96 15.73 10.80
C ILE A 250 -30.68 14.84 9.79
N ASP A 251 -31.94 14.45 10.04
CA ASP A 251 -32.74 13.60 9.14
C ASP A 251 -32.93 14.27 7.77
N ARG A 252 -33.18 15.58 7.75
CA ARG A 252 -33.27 16.36 6.51
C ARG A 252 -31.96 16.35 5.72
N LEU A 253 -30.82 16.55 6.40
CA LEU A 253 -29.50 16.55 5.76
C LEU A 253 -29.10 15.16 5.27
N GLN A 254 -29.47 14.09 5.99
CA GLN A 254 -29.29 12.71 5.54
C GLN A 254 -30.10 12.42 4.27
N HIS A 255 -31.35 12.88 4.21
CA HIS A 255 -32.18 12.73 3.01
C HIS A 255 -31.57 13.47 1.81
N GLN A 256 -31.19 14.74 2.00
CA GLN A 256 -30.52 15.52 0.95
C GLN A 256 -29.18 14.92 0.51
N LEU A 257 -28.42 14.32 1.44
CA LEU A 257 -27.19 13.62 1.11
C LEU A 257 -27.47 12.38 0.25
N SER A 258 -28.52 11.62 0.60
CA SER A 258 -28.96 10.44 -0.15
C SER A 258 -29.41 10.81 -1.57
N GLU A 259 -30.11 11.94 -1.75
CA GLU A 259 -30.45 12.46 -3.08
C GLU A 259 -29.18 12.77 -3.91
N ARG A 260 -28.16 13.39 -3.29
CA ARG A 260 -26.89 13.69 -3.96
C ARG A 260 -26.07 12.45 -4.28
N GLU A 261 -26.14 11.44 -3.41
CA GLU A 261 -25.52 10.13 -3.66
C GLU A 261 -26.16 9.45 -4.86
N TYR A 262 -27.49 9.50 -4.96
CA TYR A 262 -28.22 8.98 -6.11
C TYR A 262 -27.89 9.73 -7.41
N GLU A 263 -27.88 11.07 -7.39
CA GLU A 263 -27.45 11.89 -8.53
C GLU A 263 -26.02 11.54 -8.99
N LEU A 264 -25.10 11.34 -8.04
CA LEU A 264 -23.72 10.96 -8.32
C LEU A 264 -23.64 9.56 -8.93
N ALA A 265 -24.37 8.59 -8.38
CA ALA A 265 -24.41 7.22 -8.87
C ALA A 265 -24.96 7.16 -10.30
N GLU A 266 -26.08 7.82 -10.58
CA GLU A 266 -26.70 7.90 -11.92
C GLU A 266 -25.80 8.59 -12.95
N ALA A 267 -25.07 9.63 -12.53
CA ALA A 267 -24.12 10.31 -13.41
C ALA A 267 -22.81 9.53 -13.59
N SER A 268 -22.48 8.63 -12.67
CA SER A 268 -21.25 7.86 -12.69
C SER A 268 -21.37 6.60 -13.55
N PHE A 269 -20.42 6.43 -14.47
CA PHE A 269 -20.30 5.23 -15.27
C PHE A 269 -18.91 4.63 -15.04
N GLY A 270 -18.86 3.54 -14.30
CA GLY A 270 -17.64 2.83 -13.98
C GLY A 270 -17.14 1.93 -15.11
N PHE A 271 -15.88 1.54 -15.02
CA PHE A 271 -15.27 0.62 -15.98
C PHE A 271 -15.86 -0.80 -15.87
N GLU A 272 -16.26 -1.18 -14.66
CA GLU A 272 -17.06 -2.36 -14.35
C GLU A 272 -18.33 -2.44 -15.21
N HIS A 273 -19.04 -1.33 -15.42
CA HIS A 273 -20.23 -1.31 -16.28
C HIS A 273 -19.90 -1.66 -17.73
N LEU A 274 -18.79 -1.15 -18.29
CA LEU A 274 -18.34 -1.56 -19.64
C LEU A 274 -18.01 -3.04 -19.70
N CYS A 275 -17.29 -3.54 -18.70
CA CYS A 275 -16.93 -4.95 -18.61
C CYS A 275 -18.15 -5.85 -18.52
N ARG A 276 -19.17 -5.44 -17.76
CA ARG A 276 -20.45 -6.13 -17.65
C ARG A 276 -21.20 -6.17 -18.98
N GLU A 277 -21.32 -5.04 -19.68
CA GLU A 277 -21.95 -4.99 -21.00
C GLU A 277 -21.20 -5.85 -22.03
N MET A 278 -19.86 -5.82 -22.03
CA MET A 278 -19.06 -6.72 -22.90
C MET A 278 -19.36 -8.19 -22.62
N GLY A 279 -19.47 -8.58 -21.35
CA GLY A 279 -19.80 -9.94 -20.95
C GLY A 279 -21.21 -10.36 -21.36
N GLN A 280 -22.21 -9.51 -21.12
CA GLN A 280 -23.60 -9.78 -21.52
C GLN A 280 -23.76 -9.85 -23.04
N MET A 281 -23.10 -8.94 -23.78
CA MET A 281 -23.07 -8.99 -25.24
C MET A 281 -22.46 -10.31 -25.72
N TYR A 282 -21.35 -10.75 -25.12
CA TYR A 282 -20.71 -12.02 -25.48
C TYR A 282 -21.60 -13.23 -25.17
N GLU A 283 -22.20 -13.31 -23.99
CA GLU A 283 -23.12 -14.40 -23.60
C GLU A 283 -24.34 -14.47 -24.55
N ALA A 284 -25.01 -13.34 -24.76
CA ALA A 284 -26.15 -13.26 -25.66
C ALA A 284 -25.78 -13.69 -27.09
N MET A 285 -24.60 -13.29 -27.55
CA MET A 285 -24.04 -13.69 -28.84
C MET A 285 -23.72 -15.19 -28.92
N MET A 286 -23.30 -15.82 -27.83
CA MET A 286 -23.00 -17.26 -27.80
C MET A 286 -24.27 -18.12 -27.69
N GLU A 287 -25.31 -17.63 -27.01
CA GLU A 287 -26.59 -18.33 -26.87
C GLU A 287 -27.50 -18.14 -28.08
N CYS A 288 -27.53 -16.92 -28.62
CA CYS A 288 -28.23 -16.63 -29.84
C CYS A 288 -27.35 -17.10 -31.00
N ASN A 289 -27.62 -18.30 -31.53
CA ASN A 289 -27.09 -18.85 -32.80
C ASN A 289 -27.48 -18.00 -34.03
N LEU A 290 -27.51 -16.68 -33.89
CA LEU A 290 -27.89 -15.73 -34.93
C LEU A 290 -26.76 -15.68 -35.95
N PRO A 291 -27.07 -15.77 -37.26
CA PRO A 291 -26.12 -15.40 -38.30
C PRO A 291 -25.86 -13.90 -38.18
N ALA A 292 -24.91 -13.52 -37.33
CA ALA A 292 -24.49 -12.14 -37.18
C ALA A 292 -24.01 -11.63 -38.55
N PRO A 293 -24.44 -10.43 -39.00
CA PRO A 293 -23.87 -9.80 -40.20
C PRO A 293 -22.34 -9.84 -40.11
N VAL A 294 -21.64 -10.14 -41.21
CA VAL A 294 -20.17 -10.37 -41.26
C VAL A 294 -19.35 -9.33 -40.47
N LYS A 295 -19.82 -8.08 -40.40
CA LYS A 295 -19.20 -6.98 -39.65
C LYS A 295 -19.15 -7.18 -38.12
N TYR A 296 -19.94 -8.10 -37.56
CA TYR A 296 -20.02 -8.40 -36.13
C TYR A 296 -19.44 -9.78 -35.76
N GLN A 297 -19.09 -10.61 -36.75
CA GLN A 297 -18.52 -11.95 -36.51
C GLN A 297 -17.16 -11.89 -35.80
N THR A 298 -16.41 -10.80 -35.97
CA THR A 298 -15.13 -10.55 -35.28
C THR A 298 -15.29 -10.10 -33.83
N ILE A 299 -16.47 -9.65 -33.39
CA ILE A 299 -16.67 -9.18 -32.02
C ILE A 299 -16.54 -10.32 -31.00
N HIS A 300 -16.98 -11.53 -31.36
CA HIS A 300 -16.87 -12.72 -30.52
C HIS A 300 -15.41 -13.04 -30.13
N SER A 301 -14.45 -12.86 -31.04
CA SER A 301 -13.03 -13.05 -30.72
C SER A 301 -12.38 -11.82 -30.08
N VAL A 302 -12.89 -10.62 -30.39
CA VAL A 302 -12.27 -9.37 -29.96
C VAL A 302 -12.58 -9.04 -28.51
N LEU A 303 -13.82 -9.24 -28.03
CA LEU A 303 -14.18 -8.86 -26.66
C LEU A 303 -13.38 -9.66 -25.60
N PRO A 304 -13.30 -11.00 -25.67
CA PRO A 304 -12.51 -11.76 -24.68
C PRO A 304 -11.03 -11.39 -24.72
N HIS A 305 -10.49 -11.13 -25.92
CA HIS A 305 -9.11 -10.70 -26.11
C HIS A 305 -8.83 -9.34 -25.47
N ILE A 306 -9.71 -8.35 -25.67
CA ILE A 306 -9.62 -7.02 -25.05
C ILE A 306 -9.64 -7.16 -23.52
N SER A 307 -10.57 -7.93 -22.97
CA SER A 307 -10.67 -8.15 -21.53
C SER A 307 -9.47 -8.89 -20.94
N ALA A 308 -8.92 -9.88 -21.65
CA ALA A 308 -7.67 -10.54 -21.24
C ALA A 308 -6.49 -9.57 -21.22
N ARG A 309 -6.39 -8.66 -22.20
CA ARG A 309 -5.36 -7.62 -22.21
C ARG A 309 -5.53 -6.61 -21.08
N LEU A 310 -6.76 -6.21 -20.77
CA LEU A 310 -7.05 -5.32 -19.65
C LEU A 310 -6.65 -5.97 -18.32
N LEU A 311 -6.92 -7.25 -18.14
CA LEU A 311 -6.44 -8.06 -17.01
C LEU A 311 -4.90 -8.05 -16.90
N LEU A 312 -4.18 -8.24 -18.01
CA LEU A 312 -2.72 -8.17 -18.04
C LEU A 312 -2.17 -6.78 -17.70
N MET A 313 -2.95 -5.73 -17.98
CA MET A 313 -2.63 -4.35 -17.62
C MET A 313 -3.00 -4.02 -16.17
N GLY A 314 -3.54 -4.98 -15.41
CA GLY A 314 -3.88 -4.83 -13.99
C GLY A 314 -5.28 -4.28 -13.72
N HIS A 315 -6.16 -4.20 -14.73
CA HIS A 315 -7.55 -3.81 -14.51
C HIS A 315 -8.36 -4.97 -13.91
N PRO A 316 -9.24 -4.70 -12.93
CA PRO A 316 -10.07 -5.74 -12.33
C PRO A 316 -11.07 -6.31 -13.36
N PHE A 317 -11.28 -7.63 -13.28
CA PHE A 317 -12.26 -8.35 -14.10
C PHE A 317 -13.43 -8.76 -13.21
N GLU A 318 -14.61 -8.24 -13.54
CA GLU A 318 -15.84 -8.54 -12.83
C GLU A 318 -16.37 -9.92 -13.24
N VAL A 319 -16.47 -10.84 -12.28
CA VAL A 319 -16.88 -12.24 -12.50
C VAL A 319 -18.36 -12.45 -12.19
N MET A 320 -18.96 -11.59 -11.38
CA MET A 320 -20.34 -11.70 -10.92
C MET A 320 -20.94 -10.31 -10.81
N ASP A 321 -22.12 -10.13 -11.37
CA ASP A 321 -22.92 -8.92 -11.20
C ASP A 321 -23.67 -9.01 -9.86
N GLY A 322 -23.38 -8.07 -8.96
CA GLY A 322 -23.87 -8.08 -7.58
C GLY A 322 -25.39 -8.00 -7.45
N ASP A 323 -26.07 -7.44 -8.46
CA ASP A 323 -27.53 -7.22 -8.44
C ASP A 323 -28.32 -8.42 -9.00
N THR A 324 -27.72 -9.19 -9.91
CA THR A 324 -28.42 -10.28 -10.62
C THR A 324 -27.97 -11.68 -10.17
N ALA A 325 -26.95 -11.77 -9.30
CA ALA A 325 -26.35 -13.03 -8.82
C ALA A 325 -26.01 -14.02 -9.95
N ASN A 326 -25.80 -13.52 -11.17
CA ASN A 326 -25.52 -14.30 -12.35
C ASN A 326 -24.03 -14.25 -12.66
N VAL A 327 -23.46 -15.40 -13.01
CA VAL A 327 -22.07 -15.51 -13.45
C VAL A 327 -22.08 -15.86 -14.94
N PRO A 328 -21.58 -14.97 -15.83
CA PRO A 328 -21.51 -15.24 -17.26
C PRO A 328 -20.36 -16.23 -17.54
N LEU A 329 -20.66 -17.53 -17.44
CA LEU A 329 -19.66 -18.60 -17.49
C LEU A 329 -18.99 -18.74 -18.88
N LEU A 330 -19.70 -18.51 -19.98
CA LEU A 330 -19.11 -18.56 -21.32
C LEU A 330 -18.12 -17.42 -21.51
N TRP A 331 -18.49 -16.23 -21.04
CA TRP A 331 -17.63 -15.04 -21.04
C TRP A 331 -16.37 -15.25 -20.20
N VAL A 332 -16.53 -15.65 -18.93
CA VAL A 332 -15.40 -15.91 -18.02
C VAL A 332 -14.45 -16.95 -18.62
N LYS A 333 -15.00 -18.04 -19.17
CA LYS A 333 -14.20 -19.09 -19.82
C LYS A 333 -13.43 -18.57 -21.03
N ALA A 334 -14.04 -17.71 -21.84
CA ALA A 334 -13.40 -17.15 -23.03
C ALA A 334 -12.25 -16.20 -22.65
N VAL A 335 -12.48 -15.29 -21.69
CA VAL A 335 -11.45 -14.36 -21.21
C VAL A 335 -10.26 -15.09 -20.60
N LEU A 336 -10.51 -16.11 -19.76
CA LEU A 336 -9.44 -16.91 -19.17
C LEU A 336 -8.67 -17.74 -20.20
N LYS A 337 -9.34 -18.20 -21.26
CA LYS A 337 -8.68 -18.90 -22.37
C LYS A 337 -7.73 -17.96 -23.12
N GLU A 338 -8.20 -16.77 -23.51
CA GLU A 338 -7.38 -15.73 -24.15
C GLU A 338 -6.23 -15.27 -23.26
N LEU A 339 -6.47 -15.13 -21.95
CA LEU A 339 -5.44 -14.79 -20.98
C LEU A 339 -4.35 -15.86 -20.95
N ARG A 340 -4.74 -17.14 -20.85
CA ARG A 340 -3.82 -18.29 -20.88
C ARG A 340 -2.99 -18.32 -22.16
N GLU A 341 -3.61 -18.09 -23.30
CA GLU A 341 -2.92 -18.03 -24.60
C GLU A 341 -1.94 -16.85 -24.66
N SER A 342 -2.33 -15.69 -24.09
CA SER A 342 -1.51 -14.46 -24.06
C SER A 342 -0.29 -14.55 -23.14
N ILE A 343 -0.38 -15.24 -22.00
CA ILE A 343 0.75 -15.44 -21.07
C ILE A 343 1.70 -16.57 -21.51
N GLY A 344 1.30 -17.33 -22.53
CA GLY A 344 1.92 -18.60 -22.92
C GLY A 344 1.59 -19.69 -21.92
N ASP A 345 1.31 -20.91 -22.41
CA ASP A 345 0.99 -22.06 -21.55
C ASP A 345 2.22 -22.44 -20.72
N LYS A 346 2.37 -21.78 -19.57
CA LYS A 346 3.35 -22.11 -18.55
C LYS A 346 2.66 -22.97 -17.52
N SER A 347 2.24 -24.15 -17.94
CA SER A 347 2.04 -25.25 -17.01
C SER A 347 3.39 -25.55 -16.36
N TYR A 348 3.61 -24.99 -15.16
CA TYR A 348 4.71 -25.35 -14.27
C TYR A 348 4.23 -26.37 -13.25
#